data_AF-A0A3D2VS60-F1
#
_entry.id   AF-A0A3D2VS60-F1
#
_cell.length_a   1.000
_cell.length_b   1.000
_cell.length_c   1.000
_cell.angle_alpha   90.00
_cell.angle_beta   90.00
_cell.angle_gamma   90.00
#
_symmetry.space_group_name_H-M   'P 1'
#
loop_
_entity.id
_entity.type
_entity.pdbx_description
1 polymer ?
#
loop_
_entity_poly.entity_id
_entity_poly.type
_entity_poly.pdbx_seq_one_letter_code
_entity_poly.pdbx_strand_id
1 'polypeptide(L)'
;MLFFCFFLMIRRPPRSTLDRSSAASDVYKRQDNLCRLYLSDYLRLWQELLNDIKIKEFDNPGAALDILQVLSGPASPLRALFQTIARETALDRPPAPSPADKTPPADRSLTEKIAGIINKADAPTAAKALSCGVDPRLLGLNGQYGRETGGPEGGIPPLDKTLSALNDLYGHMNAIGRAREASPDGSVAQNLKDQFAGVANQLQVEAARKPPPFNTLLAKLATDSTDIVRSLRDRLNAQWKAAQIAAFFQDNLNGRYPLVRSAIQWSGPGPGGGGTAPAVPTNTIQWAGQTPGAGASRTIQGPPDATLAAFSRFFGPNGLLDSYFKQHLQNYVDTSQGVWRWRGPTGPEQTISPEALQLFQRAAAVRAALFGGNSQTPAVRFQLTPIEASADVGQTLIGLDGQTLTYTVGQAARVADFQWTGASGQARLQFAAPGGGDPLQYSETGPWAWFKLLDQAQMQPVGNGQFRVTFQLGGRQASYELRTAGGNPFRLRELEKLQCPEQL
;
A
#
# COMPACT_ATOMS: atom_id res chain seq x y z
N MET A 1 -13.73 3.12 -77.87
CA MET A 1 -14.04 3.38 -79.29
C MET A 1 -13.96 4.88 -79.55
N LEU A 2 -12.97 5.29 -80.37
CA LEU A 2 -12.81 6.49 -81.20
C LEU A 2 -13.08 7.91 -80.63
N PHE A 3 -12.04 8.76 -80.55
CA PHE A 3 -11.56 9.77 -81.54
C PHE A 3 -12.35 11.10 -81.46
N PHE A 4 -11.75 12.20 -81.00
CA PHE A 4 -10.94 13.21 -81.73
C PHE A 4 -11.76 14.27 -82.50
N CYS A 5 -11.51 15.52 -82.08
CA CYS A 5 -11.70 16.86 -82.63
C CYS A 5 -12.34 17.10 -84.02
N PHE A 6 -13.06 18.23 -84.11
CA PHE A 6 -13.14 19.05 -85.32
C PHE A 6 -12.94 20.55 -85.01
N PHE A 7 -12.33 21.25 -85.97
CA PHE A 7 -11.66 22.56 -85.91
C PHE A 7 -12.46 23.61 -86.74
N LEU A 8 -12.05 24.89 -86.62
CA LEU A 8 -12.25 26.07 -87.52
C LEU A 8 -13.33 27.16 -87.22
N MET A 9 -12.83 28.26 -86.63
CA MET A 9 -12.59 29.60 -87.26
C MET A 9 -13.71 30.67 -87.43
N ILE A 10 -13.65 31.63 -86.48
CA ILE A 10 -13.68 33.12 -86.59
C ILE A 10 -14.88 33.84 -87.26
N ARG A 11 -15.68 34.53 -86.43
CA ARG A 11 -16.10 35.94 -86.62
C ARG A 11 -16.13 36.68 -85.26
N ARG A 12 -15.31 37.72 -85.07
CA ARG A 12 -15.43 38.75 -83.98
C ARG A 12 -16.43 39.84 -84.44
N PRO A 13 -16.97 40.78 -83.62
CA PRO A 13 -16.72 41.22 -82.22
C PRO A 13 -18.07 41.34 -81.39
N PRO A 14 -18.20 41.97 -80.18
CA PRO A 14 -17.31 42.87 -79.45
C PRO A 14 -16.91 42.42 -78.04
N ARG A 15 -15.93 43.16 -77.49
CA ARG A 15 -15.46 43.06 -76.10
C ARG A 15 -16.65 43.15 -75.16
N SER A 16 -16.97 42.04 -74.50
CA SER A 16 -17.66 42.08 -73.21
C SER A 16 -16.60 41.86 -72.14
N THR A 17 -16.24 42.94 -71.46
CA THR A 17 -15.42 42.93 -70.26
C THR A 17 -16.24 42.32 -69.12
N LEU A 18 -16.22 40.99 -68.98
CA LEU A 18 -16.90 40.34 -67.87
C LEU A 18 -16.17 39.07 -67.43
N ASP A 19 -14.87 39.18 -67.12
CA ASP A 19 -14.14 38.07 -66.47
C ASP A 19 -12.94 38.51 -65.59
N ARG A 20 -12.86 39.80 -65.19
CA ARG A 20 -11.89 40.23 -64.17
C ARG A 20 -12.45 40.18 -62.75
N SER A 21 -13.78 40.23 -62.59
CA SER A 21 -14.42 40.21 -61.28
C SER A 21 -14.54 38.79 -60.69
N SER A 22 -14.66 37.76 -61.53
CA SER A 22 -14.71 36.34 -61.12
C SER A 22 -13.36 35.86 -60.59
N ALA A 23 -12.29 36.06 -61.37
CA ALA A 23 -10.93 35.63 -61.00
C ALA A 23 -10.39 36.34 -59.75
N ALA A 24 -10.64 37.65 -59.58
CA ALA A 24 -10.27 38.36 -58.36
C ALA A 24 -11.11 37.91 -57.15
N SER A 25 -12.43 37.73 -57.33
CA SER A 25 -13.32 37.19 -56.28
C SER A 25 -12.91 35.78 -55.84
N ASP A 26 -12.50 34.92 -56.77
CA ASP A 26 -12.03 33.56 -56.48
C ASP A 26 -10.66 33.53 -55.79
N VAL A 27 -9.81 34.54 -56.02
CA VAL A 27 -8.56 34.73 -55.29
C VAL A 27 -8.84 35.13 -53.84
N TYR A 28 -9.77 36.07 -53.61
CA TYR A 28 -10.17 36.46 -52.24
C TYR A 28 -10.85 35.32 -51.48
N LYS A 29 -11.75 34.56 -52.11
CA LYS A 29 -12.40 33.39 -51.51
C LYS A 29 -11.39 32.28 -51.18
N ARG A 30 -10.41 32.03 -52.05
CA ARG A 30 -9.34 31.06 -51.79
C ARG A 30 -8.41 31.50 -50.67
N GLN A 31 -8.06 32.79 -50.61
CA GLN A 31 -7.25 33.35 -49.52
C GLN A 31 -7.96 33.27 -48.17
N ASP A 32 -9.26 33.57 -48.11
CA ASP A 32 -10.06 33.44 -46.89
C ASP A 32 -10.16 31.97 -46.42
N ASN A 33 -10.43 31.04 -47.34
CA ASN A 33 -10.48 29.61 -47.03
C ASN A 33 -9.13 29.05 -46.54
N LEU A 34 -8.02 29.45 -47.17
CA LEU A 34 -6.68 29.04 -46.74
C LEU A 34 -6.32 29.62 -45.37
N CYS A 35 -6.65 30.89 -45.11
CA CYS A 35 -6.41 31.50 -43.80
C CYS A 35 -7.22 30.80 -42.70
N ARG A 36 -8.50 30.50 -42.95
CA ARG A 36 -9.33 29.74 -41.99
C ARG A 36 -8.77 28.35 -41.71
N LEU A 37 -8.34 27.62 -42.74
CA LEU A 37 -7.72 26.31 -42.57
C LEU A 37 -6.45 26.41 -41.71
N TYR A 38 -5.56 27.34 -42.04
CA TYR A 38 -4.34 27.58 -41.28
C TYR A 38 -4.62 27.93 -39.80
N LEU A 39 -5.53 28.85 -39.53
CA LEU A 39 -5.88 29.25 -38.15
C LEU A 39 -6.53 28.11 -37.37
N SER A 40 -7.33 27.27 -38.04
CA SER A 40 -7.92 26.09 -37.41
C SER A 40 -6.86 25.04 -37.03
N ASP A 41 -5.89 24.79 -37.91
CA ASP A 41 -4.77 23.89 -37.62
C ASP A 41 -3.85 24.48 -36.55
N TYR A 42 -3.60 25.79 -36.58
CA TYR A 42 -2.81 26.49 -35.56
C TYR A 42 -3.42 26.31 -34.17
N LEU A 43 -4.73 26.52 -34.03
CA LEU A 43 -5.44 26.31 -32.77
C LEU A 43 -5.38 24.84 -32.32
N ARG A 44 -5.57 23.89 -33.25
CA ARG A 44 -5.51 22.45 -32.96
C ARG A 44 -4.14 22.04 -32.41
N LEU A 45 -3.05 22.47 -33.05
CA LEU A 45 -1.69 22.18 -32.60
C LEU A 45 -1.41 22.77 -31.21
N TRP A 46 -1.91 23.98 -30.92
CA TRP A 46 -1.83 24.56 -29.58
C TRP A 46 -2.59 23.73 -28.54
N GLN A 47 -3.80 23.28 -28.85
CA GLN A 47 -4.59 22.44 -27.93
C GLN A 47 -3.91 21.09 -27.68
N GLU A 48 -3.37 20.45 -28.71
CA GLU A 48 -2.61 19.20 -28.59
C GLU A 48 -1.36 19.38 -27.72
N LEU A 49 -0.59 20.44 -27.95
CA LEU A 49 0.59 20.78 -27.14
C LEU A 49 0.23 21.00 -25.67
N LEU A 50 -0.81 21.80 -25.40
CA LEU A 50 -1.22 22.09 -24.03
C LEU A 50 -1.68 20.84 -23.29
N ASN A 51 -2.42 19.95 -23.96
CA ASN A 51 -2.94 18.72 -23.36
C ASN A 51 -1.85 17.70 -22.99
N ASP A 52 -0.68 17.75 -23.63
CA ASP A 52 0.44 16.85 -23.31
C ASP A 52 1.29 17.33 -22.12
N ILE A 53 1.04 18.53 -21.60
CA ILE A 53 1.77 19.09 -20.47
C ILE A 53 1.43 18.31 -19.19
N LYS A 54 2.47 17.88 -18.47
CA LYS A 54 2.37 17.15 -17.20
C LYS A 54 3.34 17.69 -16.17
N ILE A 55 2.96 17.60 -14.90
CA ILE A 55 3.85 17.85 -13.77
C ILE A 55 4.63 16.57 -13.49
N LYS A 56 5.94 16.70 -13.22
CA LYS A 56 6.80 15.56 -12.84
C LYS A 56 6.26 14.88 -11.59
N GLU A 57 6.17 13.55 -11.60
CA GLU A 57 5.72 12.76 -10.45
C GLU A 57 6.77 12.79 -9.32
N PHE A 58 6.30 12.70 -8.09
CA PHE A 58 7.13 12.68 -6.88
C PHE A 58 6.53 11.74 -5.83
N ASP A 59 7.41 11.08 -5.08
CA ASP A 59 7.07 10.04 -4.10
C ASP A 59 7.70 10.29 -2.71
N ASN A 60 8.48 11.37 -2.58
CA ASN A 60 9.16 11.77 -1.36
C ASN A 60 9.02 13.28 -1.11
N PRO A 61 9.04 13.73 0.16
CA PRO A 61 8.88 15.15 0.49
C PRO A 61 9.96 16.07 -0.09
N GLY A 62 11.20 15.60 -0.26
CA GLY A 62 12.27 16.42 -0.84
C GLY A 62 11.99 16.79 -2.29
N ALA A 63 11.65 15.79 -3.12
CA ALA A 63 11.31 15.99 -4.52
C ALA A 63 10.06 16.89 -4.70
N ALA A 64 9.08 16.76 -3.81
CA ALA A 64 7.90 17.62 -3.79
C ALA A 64 8.28 19.09 -3.48
N LEU A 65 9.16 19.33 -2.49
CA LEU A 65 9.66 20.67 -2.19
C LEU A 65 10.42 21.29 -3.37
N ASP A 66 11.26 20.53 -4.06
CA ASP A 66 12.01 21.00 -5.23
C ASP A 66 11.06 21.43 -6.36
N ILE A 67 10.05 20.61 -6.66
CA ILE A 67 9.05 20.90 -7.69
C ILE A 67 8.24 22.14 -7.31
N LEU A 68 7.76 22.21 -6.07
CA LEU A 68 6.98 23.36 -5.60
C LEU A 68 7.81 24.65 -5.63
N GLN A 69 9.10 24.60 -5.26
CA GLN A 69 10.02 25.74 -5.32
C GLN A 69 10.24 26.24 -6.76
N VAL A 70 10.41 25.32 -7.71
CA VAL A 70 10.57 25.68 -9.14
C VAL A 70 9.28 26.29 -9.69
N LEU A 71 8.12 25.72 -9.35
CA LEU A 71 6.82 26.19 -9.84
C LEU A 71 6.41 27.53 -9.21
N SER A 72 6.74 27.78 -7.94
CA SER A 72 6.37 29.00 -7.21
C SER A 72 7.39 30.14 -7.35
N GLY A 73 8.60 29.83 -7.81
CA GLY A 73 9.70 30.79 -7.90
C GLY A 73 9.47 31.97 -8.86
N PRO A 74 10.30 33.03 -8.78
CA PRO A 74 10.20 34.20 -9.65
C PRO A 74 10.30 33.86 -11.15
N ALA A 75 11.14 32.87 -11.48
CA ALA A 75 11.32 32.31 -12.81
C ALA A 75 10.44 31.06 -13.04
N SER A 76 9.18 31.11 -12.59
CA SER A 76 8.23 30.00 -12.72
C SER A 76 8.03 29.59 -14.19
N PRO A 77 8.26 28.31 -14.55
CA PRO A 77 7.93 27.80 -15.87
C PRO A 77 6.45 27.95 -16.22
N LEU A 78 5.57 27.86 -15.21
CA LEU A 78 4.13 28.06 -15.38
C LEU A 78 3.81 29.50 -15.78
N ARG A 79 4.49 30.49 -15.18
CA ARG A 79 4.35 31.90 -15.56
C ARG A 79 4.81 32.14 -16.99
N ALA A 80 6.00 31.66 -17.33
CA ALA A 80 6.56 31.81 -18.67
C ALA A 80 5.64 31.18 -19.72
N LEU A 81 5.09 30.00 -19.42
CA LEU A 81 4.16 29.30 -20.29
C LEU A 81 2.87 30.10 -20.52
N PHE A 82 2.20 30.57 -19.47
CA PHE A 82 0.97 31.36 -19.60
C PHE A 82 1.19 32.67 -20.36
N GLN A 83 2.31 33.36 -20.10
CA GLN A 83 2.66 34.58 -20.83
C GLN A 83 2.98 34.31 -22.30
N THR A 84 3.63 33.18 -22.59
CA THR A 84 3.94 32.77 -23.97
C THR A 84 2.66 32.45 -24.72
N ILE A 85 1.74 31.67 -24.13
CA ILE A 85 0.43 31.37 -24.75
C ILE A 85 -0.33 32.66 -25.04
N ALA A 86 -0.43 33.57 -24.07
CA ALA A 86 -1.13 34.84 -24.25
C ALA A 86 -0.50 35.70 -25.37
N ARG A 87 0.83 35.71 -25.50
CA ARG A 87 1.53 36.46 -26.56
C ARG A 87 1.37 35.84 -27.94
N GLU A 88 1.62 34.53 -28.07
CA GLU A 88 1.61 33.82 -29.35
C GLU A 88 0.19 33.58 -29.92
N THR A 89 -0.83 33.74 -29.08
CA THR A 89 -2.24 33.67 -29.50
C THR A 89 -2.87 35.04 -29.75
N ALA A 90 -2.15 36.14 -29.47
CA ALA A 90 -2.60 37.52 -29.71
C ALA A 90 -2.40 37.96 -31.17
N LEU A 91 -3.04 37.24 -32.09
CA LEU A 91 -3.00 37.53 -33.53
C LEU A 91 -3.79 38.79 -33.93
N ASP A 92 -4.54 39.38 -33.00
CA ASP A 92 -5.33 40.60 -33.18
C ASP A 92 -4.53 41.89 -32.89
N ARG A 93 -3.32 41.76 -32.35
CA ARG A 93 -2.45 42.89 -31.99
C ARG A 93 -1.14 42.82 -32.76
N PRO A 94 -0.58 43.95 -33.21
CA PRO A 94 0.75 43.95 -33.80
C PRO A 94 1.77 43.43 -32.78
N PRO A 95 2.79 42.67 -33.22
CA PRO A 95 3.82 42.14 -32.33
C PRO A 95 4.47 43.29 -31.55
N ALA A 96 4.74 43.08 -30.26
CA ALA A 96 5.43 44.08 -29.45
C ALA A 96 6.79 44.42 -30.09
N PRO A 97 7.19 45.71 -30.14
CA PRO A 97 8.47 46.10 -30.72
C PRO A 97 9.62 45.38 -30.01
N SER A 98 10.60 44.93 -30.78
CA SER A 98 11.76 44.22 -30.24
C SER A 98 12.55 45.12 -29.27
N PRO A 99 13.26 44.56 -28.27
CA PRO A 99 14.09 45.36 -27.36
C PRO A 99 15.13 46.24 -28.06
N ALA A 100 15.49 45.92 -29.30
CA ALA A 100 16.39 46.70 -30.16
C ALA A 100 15.85 48.10 -30.52
N ASP A 101 14.54 48.33 -30.45
CA ASP A 101 13.91 49.60 -30.81
C ASP A 101 13.87 50.64 -29.67
N LYS A 102 14.44 50.31 -28.49
CA LYS A 102 14.49 51.18 -27.31
C LYS A 102 15.88 51.79 -27.05
N THR A 103 16.62 52.11 -28.11
CA THR A 103 17.82 52.95 -27.96
C THR A 103 17.39 54.42 -27.93
N PRO A 104 17.77 55.24 -26.93
CA PRO A 104 17.49 56.67 -26.95
C PRO A 104 18.13 57.30 -28.20
N PRO A 105 17.54 58.34 -28.83
CA PRO A 105 18.15 58.96 -29.99
C PRO A 105 19.46 59.62 -29.57
N ALA A 106 20.58 58.99 -29.96
CA ALA A 106 21.90 59.60 -29.85
C ALA A 106 22.02 60.76 -30.85
N ASP A 107 22.62 61.86 -30.38
CA ASP A 107 22.88 63.16 -31.02
C ASP A 107 22.45 63.38 -32.48
N ARG A 108 21.56 64.36 -32.65
CA ARG A 108 20.98 64.85 -33.93
C ARG A 108 21.99 65.39 -34.96
N SER A 109 23.29 65.40 -34.68
CA SER A 109 24.31 65.99 -35.57
C SER A 109 24.85 65.01 -36.62
N LEU A 110 24.88 63.71 -36.32
CA LEU A 110 25.37 62.68 -37.25
C LEU A 110 24.26 62.09 -38.13
N THR A 111 23.02 62.10 -37.64
CA THR A 111 21.84 61.52 -38.30
C THR A 111 21.37 62.34 -39.50
N GLU A 112 21.46 63.67 -39.47
CA GLU A 112 21.08 64.52 -40.61
C GLU A 112 22.03 64.38 -41.81
N LYS A 113 23.33 64.11 -41.58
CA LYS A 113 24.30 63.91 -42.66
C LYS A 113 24.19 62.54 -43.33
N ILE A 114 23.65 61.54 -42.63
CA ILE A 114 23.45 60.18 -43.15
C ILE A 114 22.07 60.04 -43.80
N ALA A 115 21.06 60.82 -43.38
CA ALA A 115 19.71 60.84 -43.96
C ALA A 115 19.67 61.29 -45.44
N GLY A 116 20.65 62.07 -45.90
CA GLY A 116 20.75 62.50 -47.29
C GLY A 116 21.22 61.41 -48.27
N ILE A 117 21.84 60.34 -47.80
CA ILE A 117 22.49 59.32 -48.64
C ILE A 117 21.70 58.00 -48.68
N ILE A 118 20.82 57.75 -47.70
CA ILE A 118 20.12 56.46 -47.53
C ILE A 118 18.63 56.51 -47.93
N ASN A 119 18.10 57.67 -48.35
CA ASN A 119 16.70 57.84 -48.77
C ASN A 119 16.39 57.28 -50.19
N LYS A 120 16.73 56.00 -50.42
CA LYS A 120 16.18 55.17 -51.48
C LYS A 120 16.30 53.67 -51.14
N ALA A 121 15.91 53.31 -49.92
CA ALA A 121 15.51 51.95 -49.61
C ALA A 121 14.15 52.06 -48.93
N ASP A 122 13.11 51.64 -49.64
CA ASP A 122 11.77 51.49 -49.08
C ASP A 122 11.90 50.71 -47.77
N ALA A 123 11.44 51.32 -46.68
CA ALA A 123 11.22 50.60 -45.43
C ALA A 123 10.44 49.31 -45.75
N PRO A 124 10.73 48.17 -45.10
CA PRO A 124 9.93 46.99 -45.31
C PRO A 124 8.49 47.37 -44.97
N THR A 125 7.66 47.54 -46.00
CA THR A 125 6.21 47.69 -45.85
C THR A 125 5.80 46.58 -44.91
N ALA A 126 5.33 46.96 -43.72
CA ALA A 126 4.68 46.04 -42.81
C ALA A 126 3.82 45.13 -43.66
N ALA A 127 4.16 43.83 -43.70
CA ALA A 127 3.43 42.86 -44.50
C ALA A 127 1.95 43.10 -44.21
N LYS A 128 1.19 43.48 -45.25
CA LYS A 128 -0.25 43.78 -45.10
C LYS A 128 -0.83 42.63 -44.28
N ALA A 129 -1.26 42.95 -43.05
CA ALA A 129 -1.88 41.97 -42.17
C ALA A 129 -2.92 41.21 -42.99
N LEU A 130 -2.86 39.88 -42.94
CA LEU A 130 -3.84 39.04 -43.64
C LEU A 130 -5.23 39.61 -43.34
N SER A 131 -5.99 39.98 -44.37
CA SER A 131 -7.30 40.62 -44.21
C SER A 131 -8.39 39.64 -43.77
N CYS A 132 -8.01 38.43 -43.33
CA CYS A 132 -8.93 37.44 -42.79
C CYS A 132 -9.30 37.79 -41.35
N GLY A 133 -10.56 37.56 -40.99
CA GLY A 133 -10.98 37.63 -39.60
C GLY A 133 -10.29 36.53 -38.79
N VAL A 134 -9.76 36.89 -37.62
CA VAL A 134 -9.20 35.92 -36.66
C VAL A 134 -10.30 34.97 -36.19
N ASP A 135 -9.99 33.68 -36.07
CA ASP A 135 -10.93 32.68 -35.54
C ASP A 135 -11.41 33.08 -34.12
N PRO A 136 -12.74 33.21 -33.88
CA PRO A 136 -13.28 33.55 -32.57
C PRO A 136 -12.84 32.60 -31.44
N ARG A 137 -12.53 31.34 -31.76
CA ARG A 137 -12.02 30.35 -30.79
C ARG A 137 -10.61 30.68 -30.34
N LEU A 138 -9.76 31.15 -31.25
CA LEU A 138 -8.40 31.60 -30.93
C LEU A 138 -8.44 32.88 -30.10
N LEU A 139 -9.33 33.81 -30.43
CA LEU A 139 -9.59 35.01 -29.61
C LEU A 139 -10.11 34.63 -28.22
N GLY A 140 -10.96 33.60 -28.13
CA GLY A 140 -11.42 33.04 -26.86
C GLY A 140 -10.27 32.47 -26.03
N LEU A 141 -9.36 31.70 -26.65
CA LEU A 141 -8.18 31.15 -26.01
C LEU A 141 -7.25 32.26 -25.50
N ASN A 142 -6.87 33.21 -26.37
CA ASN A 142 -6.07 34.38 -25.99
C ASN A 142 -6.74 35.14 -24.84
N GLY A 143 -8.05 35.39 -24.93
CA GLY A 143 -8.80 36.08 -23.87
C GLY A 143 -8.75 35.35 -22.52
N GLN A 144 -8.77 34.02 -22.50
CA GLN A 144 -8.64 33.23 -21.27
C GLN A 144 -7.25 33.40 -20.64
N TYR A 145 -6.17 33.20 -21.40
CA TYR A 145 -4.79 33.31 -20.88
C TYR A 145 -4.35 34.76 -20.65
N GLY A 146 -4.88 35.71 -21.41
CA GLY A 146 -4.70 37.14 -21.21
C GLY A 146 -5.31 37.63 -19.89
N ARG A 147 -6.47 37.10 -19.47
CA ARG A 147 -7.07 37.41 -18.17
C ARG A 147 -6.23 36.89 -17.00
N GLU A 148 -5.62 35.71 -17.17
CA GLU A 148 -4.75 35.12 -16.15
C GLU A 148 -3.47 35.94 -15.94
N THR A 149 -2.92 36.52 -17.02
CA THR A 149 -1.64 37.25 -17.00
C THR A 149 -1.76 38.76 -16.81
N GLY A 150 -2.86 39.38 -17.28
CA GLY A 150 -3.05 40.83 -17.24
C GLY A 150 -3.80 41.35 -16.00
N GLY A 151 -4.63 40.50 -15.37
CA GLY A 151 -5.51 40.92 -14.27
C GLY A 151 -6.59 41.93 -14.70
N PRO A 152 -7.58 42.22 -13.83
CA PRO A 152 -8.46 43.39 -14.00
C PRO A 152 -7.66 44.69 -13.78
N GLU A 153 -8.06 45.81 -14.37
CA GLU A 153 -7.35 47.10 -14.27
C GLU A 153 -7.02 47.45 -12.80
N GLY A 154 -5.72 47.35 -12.44
CA GLY A 154 -5.21 47.63 -11.09
C GLY A 154 -5.22 46.46 -10.08
N GLY A 155 -5.67 45.27 -10.47
CA GLY A 155 -5.70 44.08 -9.61
C GLY A 155 -4.54 43.11 -9.83
N ILE A 156 -4.24 42.28 -8.81
CA ILE A 156 -3.25 41.20 -8.91
C ILE A 156 -3.72 40.17 -9.96
N PRO A 157 -2.91 39.83 -10.97
CA PRO A 157 -3.24 38.80 -11.94
C PRO A 157 -3.68 37.48 -11.28
N PRO A 158 -4.74 36.81 -11.77
CA PRO A 158 -5.19 35.51 -11.24
C PRO A 158 -4.10 34.44 -11.24
N LEU A 159 -3.14 34.51 -12.16
CA LEU A 159 -1.98 33.63 -12.18
C LEU A 159 -1.07 33.85 -10.97
N ASP A 160 -0.86 35.10 -10.56
CA ASP A 160 -0.03 35.43 -9.39
C ASP A 160 -0.67 34.93 -8.08
N LYS A 161 -2.00 34.89 -8.00
CA LYS A 161 -2.70 34.25 -6.87
C LYS A 161 -2.41 32.74 -6.80
N THR A 162 -2.38 32.07 -7.94
CA THR A 162 -2.03 30.64 -8.01
C THR A 162 -0.57 30.40 -7.66
N LEU A 163 0.35 31.24 -8.14
CA LEU A 163 1.76 31.17 -7.79
C LEU A 163 1.97 31.46 -6.29
N SER A 164 1.21 32.38 -5.71
CA SER A 164 1.20 32.61 -4.26
C SER A 164 0.72 31.38 -3.51
N ALA A 165 -0.39 30.76 -3.91
CA ALA A 165 -0.88 29.54 -3.27
C ALA A 165 0.13 28.38 -3.35
N LEU A 166 0.85 28.25 -4.47
CA LEU A 166 1.95 27.29 -4.61
C LEU A 166 3.14 27.62 -3.69
N ASN A 167 3.47 28.91 -3.54
CA ASN A 167 4.51 29.36 -2.62
C ASN A 167 4.12 29.11 -1.14
N ASP A 168 2.86 29.36 -0.80
CA ASP A 168 2.32 29.09 0.53
C ASP A 168 2.35 27.60 0.83
N LEU A 169 2.03 26.75 -0.16
CA LEU A 169 2.09 25.30 -0.04
C LEU A 169 3.52 24.82 0.20
N TYR A 170 4.49 25.35 -0.56
CA TYR A 170 5.92 25.12 -0.34
C TYR A 170 6.34 25.54 1.07
N GLY A 171 5.95 26.73 1.52
CA GLY A 171 6.31 27.28 2.83
C GLY A 171 5.79 26.41 3.98
N HIS A 172 4.52 25.99 3.94
CA HIS A 172 3.94 25.13 4.96
C HIS A 172 4.51 23.72 4.92
N MET A 173 4.79 23.17 3.74
CA MET A 173 5.44 21.88 3.61
C MET A 173 6.85 21.90 4.20
N ASN A 174 7.62 22.96 3.94
CA ASN A 174 8.95 23.16 4.52
C ASN A 174 8.86 23.34 6.04
N ALA A 175 7.87 24.08 6.54
CA ALA A 175 7.62 24.22 7.98
C ALA A 175 7.29 22.87 8.65
N ILE A 176 6.50 22.01 8.00
CA ILE A 176 6.21 20.65 8.46
C ILE A 176 7.48 19.79 8.47
N GLY A 177 8.28 19.85 7.41
CA GLY A 177 9.58 19.16 7.34
C GLY A 177 10.48 19.55 8.51
N ARG A 178 10.65 20.86 8.75
CA ARG A 178 11.44 21.38 9.86
C ARG A 178 10.88 21.03 11.24
N ALA A 179 9.56 21.10 11.41
CA ALA A 179 8.91 20.70 12.66
C ALA A 179 9.18 19.22 12.97
N ARG A 180 9.12 18.36 11.95
CA ARG A 180 9.42 16.93 12.08
C ARG A 180 10.90 16.68 12.40
N GLU A 181 11.82 17.49 11.88
CA GLU A 181 13.26 17.39 12.21
C GLU A 181 13.58 17.90 13.62
N ALA A 182 12.89 18.94 14.08
CA ALA A 182 13.09 19.52 15.41
C ALA A 182 12.45 18.68 16.53
N SER A 183 11.40 17.92 16.22
CA SER A 183 10.70 17.05 17.16
C SER A 183 11.45 15.72 17.36
N PRO A 184 11.88 15.35 18.58
CA PRO A 184 12.48 14.04 18.85
C PRO A 184 11.56 12.86 18.51
N ASP A 185 10.25 13.10 18.61
CA ASP A 185 9.19 12.15 18.25
C ASP A 185 8.70 12.30 16.79
N GLY A 186 9.33 13.19 16.01
CA GLY A 186 8.94 13.47 14.63
C GLY A 186 7.50 13.99 14.52
N SER A 187 6.88 14.36 15.65
CA SER A 187 5.49 14.80 15.69
C SER A 187 5.35 16.17 15.06
N VAL A 188 4.28 16.33 14.29
CA VAL A 188 3.90 17.61 13.70
C VAL A 188 2.64 18.10 14.42
N ALA A 189 2.70 19.31 14.95
CA ALA A 189 1.59 19.90 15.69
C ALA A 189 0.34 20.00 14.81
N GLN A 190 -0.83 19.72 15.41
CA GLN A 190 -2.09 19.63 14.67
C GLN A 190 -2.42 20.94 13.93
N ASN A 191 -2.10 22.10 14.51
CA ASN A 191 -2.28 23.39 13.87
C ASN A 191 -1.50 23.53 12.56
N LEU A 192 -0.29 22.98 12.46
CA LEU A 192 0.51 22.99 11.24
C LEU A 192 -0.11 22.08 10.17
N LYS A 193 -0.63 20.91 10.59
CA LYS A 193 -1.38 19.99 9.70
C LYS A 193 -2.63 20.66 9.15
N ASP A 194 -3.38 21.36 10.01
CA ASP A 194 -4.61 22.08 9.64
C ASP A 194 -4.31 23.28 8.71
N GLN A 195 -3.26 24.04 8.99
CA GLN A 195 -2.81 25.14 8.13
C GLN A 195 -2.41 24.63 6.74
N PHE A 196 -1.63 23.55 6.68
CA PHE A 196 -1.26 22.94 5.40
C PHE A 196 -2.48 22.46 4.61
N ALA A 197 -3.43 21.78 5.27
CA ALA A 197 -4.68 21.37 4.63
C ALA A 197 -5.48 22.57 4.11
N GLY A 198 -5.51 23.68 4.85
CA GLY A 198 -6.11 24.94 4.42
C GLY A 198 -5.50 25.48 3.13
N VAL A 199 -4.16 25.53 3.05
CA VAL A 199 -3.46 26.01 1.84
C VAL A 199 -3.65 25.06 0.66
N ALA A 200 -3.60 23.74 0.88
CA ALA A 200 -3.88 22.75 -0.15
C ALA A 200 -5.30 22.91 -0.73
N ASN A 201 -6.30 23.13 0.13
CA ASN A 201 -7.68 23.40 -0.29
C ASN A 201 -7.78 24.73 -1.07
N GLN A 202 -7.07 25.77 -0.66
CA GLN A 202 -7.03 27.03 -1.40
C GLN A 202 -6.45 26.85 -2.81
N LEU A 203 -5.37 26.06 -2.94
CA LEU A 203 -4.81 25.73 -4.24
C LEU A 203 -5.80 24.94 -5.10
N GLN A 204 -6.58 24.02 -4.53
CA GLN A 204 -7.63 23.31 -5.28
C GLN A 204 -8.72 24.26 -5.79
N VAL A 205 -9.13 25.25 -4.99
CA VAL A 205 -10.10 26.27 -5.41
C VAL A 205 -9.56 27.13 -6.55
N GLU A 206 -8.29 27.56 -6.47
CA GLU A 206 -7.65 28.33 -7.53
C GLU A 206 -7.42 27.49 -8.79
N ALA A 207 -7.06 26.21 -8.64
CA ALA A 207 -6.93 25.27 -9.74
C ALA A 207 -8.25 25.10 -10.51
N ALA A 208 -9.39 24.97 -9.81
CA ALA A 208 -10.70 24.79 -10.43
C ALA A 208 -11.09 25.96 -11.37
N ARG A 209 -10.52 27.15 -11.17
CA ARG A 209 -10.77 28.34 -11.98
C ARG A 209 -9.86 28.45 -13.21
N LYS A 210 -8.84 27.59 -13.32
CA LYS A 210 -7.86 27.65 -14.40
C LYS A 210 -8.38 26.99 -15.68
N PRO A 211 -7.92 27.45 -16.86
CA PRO A 211 -8.20 26.76 -18.11
C PRO A 211 -7.65 25.33 -18.10
N PRO A 212 -8.35 24.35 -18.71
CA PRO A 212 -7.78 23.04 -18.96
C PRO A 212 -6.48 23.12 -19.79
N PRO A 213 -5.48 22.26 -19.53
CA PRO A 213 -5.46 21.19 -18.52
C PRO A 213 -4.91 21.63 -17.15
N PHE A 214 -4.63 22.92 -16.95
CA PHE A 214 -3.99 23.40 -15.71
C PHE A 214 -4.89 23.22 -14.48
N ASN A 215 -6.20 23.18 -14.65
CA ASN A 215 -7.13 22.86 -13.57
C ASN A 215 -6.87 21.47 -12.97
N THR A 216 -6.68 20.44 -13.80
CA THR A 216 -6.45 19.07 -13.34
C THR A 216 -5.03 18.89 -12.84
N LEU A 217 -4.04 19.49 -13.50
CA LEU A 217 -2.63 19.42 -13.10
C LEU A 217 -2.40 20.03 -11.72
N LEU A 218 -2.94 21.23 -11.47
CA LEU A 218 -2.77 21.92 -10.19
C LEU A 218 -3.60 21.26 -9.07
N ALA A 219 -4.79 20.74 -9.38
CA ALA A 219 -5.58 19.97 -8.42
C ALA A 219 -4.87 18.67 -8.01
N LYS A 220 -4.29 17.95 -8.98
CA LYS A 220 -3.48 16.75 -8.71
C LYS A 220 -2.27 17.09 -7.84
N LEU A 221 -1.54 18.16 -8.16
CA LEU A 221 -0.40 18.62 -7.37
C LEU A 221 -0.79 18.91 -5.90
N ALA A 222 -1.92 19.57 -5.67
CA ALA A 222 -2.42 19.84 -4.32
C ALA A 222 -2.72 18.55 -3.53
N THR A 223 -3.38 17.58 -4.19
CA THR A 223 -3.69 16.27 -3.59
C THR A 223 -2.41 15.48 -3.29
N ASP A 224 -1.53 15.33 -4.28
CA ASP A 224 -0.26 14.60 -4.13
C ASP A 224 0.61 15.23 -3.01
N SER A 225 0.61 16.57 -2.89
CA SER A 225 1.31 17.29 -1.82
C SER A 225 0.69 17.05 -0.43
N THR A 226 -0.62 16.78 -0.36
CA THR A 226 -1.29 16.45 0.91
C THR A 226 -0.98 15.01 1.34
N ASP A 227 -0.95 14.10 0.38
CA ASP A 227 -0.61 12.71 0.64
C ASP A 227 0.85 12.53 1.05
N ILE A 228 1.78 13.33 0.49
CA ILE A 228 3.21 13.23 0.82
C ILE A 228 3.55 13.78 2.21
N VAL A 229 2.78 14.76 2.69
CA VAL A 229 2.92 15.33 4.03
C VAL A 229 2.42 14.36 5.11
N ARG A 230 1.51 13.44 4.76
CA ARG A 230 1.02 12.39 5.67
C ARG A 230 2.18 11.47 6.07
N SER A 231 2.30 11.19 7.37
CA SER A 231 3.41 10.37 7.87
C SER A 231 3.35 8.93 7.31
N LEU A 232 4.51 8.28 7.16
CA LEU A 232 4.56 6.88 6.73
C LEU A 232 3.75 6.00 7.68
N ARG A 233 3.83 6.26 8.99
CA ARG A 233 3.05 5.54 10.00
C ARG A 233 1.55 5.75 9.82
N ASP A 234 1.08 6.96 9.52
CA ASP A 234 -0.34 7.21 9.27
C ASP A 234 -0.86 6.47 8.03
N ARG A 235 -0.04 6.38 6.96
CA ARG A 235 -0.38 5.61 5.76
C ARG A 235 -0.47 4.11 6.06
N LEU A 236 0.51 3.57 6.78
CA LEU A 236 0.51 2.17 7.22
C LEU A 236 -0.69 1.88 8.13
N ASN A 237 -1.00 2.76 9.07
CA ASN A 237 -2.15 2.63 9.97
C ASN A 237 -3.50 2.68 9.25
N ALA A 238 -3.63 3.54 8.23
CA ALA A 238 -4.82 3.57 7.39
C ALA A 238 -5.00 2.25 6.62
N GLN A 239 -3.93 1.72 6.03
CA GLN A 239 -3.95 0.43 5.33
C GLN A 239 -4.23 -0.75 6.28
N TRP A 240 -3.66 -0.73 7.49
CA TRP A 240 -3.88 -1.74 8.53
C TRP A 240 -5.36 -1.83 8.91
N LYS A 241 -5.99 -0.67 9.13
CA LYS A 241 -7.43 -0.57 9.41
C LYS A 241 -8.28 -1.00 8.22
N ALA A 242 -7.93 -0.58 7.01
CA ALA A 242 -8.64 -0.96 5.78
C ALA A 242 -8.61 -2.48 5.52
N ALA A 243 -7.49 -3.14 5.87
CA ALA A 243 -7.36 -4.60 5.79
C ALA A 243 -8.09 -5.37 6.91
N GLN A 244 -8.69 -4.65 7.88
CA GLN A 244 -9.47 -5.21 8.99
C GLN A 244 -8.71 -6.27 9.82
N ILE A 245 -7.39 -6.17 9.91
CA ILE A 245 -6.54 -7.22 10.51
C ILE A 245 -6.81 -7.35 12.02
N ALA A 246 -6.84 -6.22 12.74
CA ALA A 246 -7.12 -6.20 14.17
C ALA A 246 -8.55 -6.68 14.48
N ALA A 247 -9.56 -6.20 13.74
CA ALA A 247 -10.95 -6.64 13.90
C ALA A 247 -11.10 -8.15 13.67
N PHE A 248 -10.54 -8.66 12.58
CA PHE A 248 -10.55 -10.10 12.29
C PHE A 248 -9.93 -10.93 13.42
N PHE A 249 -8.78 -10.48 13.97
CA PHE A 249 -8.13 -11.14 15.09
C PHE A 249 -9.03 -11.18 16.32
N GLN A 250 -9.64 -10.04 16.69
CA GLN A 250 -10.52 -9.93 17.85
C GLN A 250 -11.72 -10.89 17.74
N ASP A 251 -12.35 -10.95 16.57
CA ASP A 251 -13.56 -11.75 16.38
C ASP A 251 -13.27 -13.27 16.30
N ASN A 252 -12.13 -13.64 15.69
CA ASN A 252 -11.89 -15.02 15.27
C ASN A 252 -10.80 -15.76 16.03
N LEU A 253 -9.87 -15.06 16.70
CA LEU A 253 -8.68 -15.68 17.31
C LEU A 253 -8.46 -15.27 18.77
N ASN A 254 -8.86 -14.06 19.15
CA ASN A 254 -8.68 -13.59 20.52
C ASN A 254 -9.46 -14.47 21.51
N GLY A 255 -8.82 -14.82 22.62
CA GLY A 255 -9.43 -15.66 23.66
C GLY A 255 -9.65 -17.13 23.26
N ARG A 256 -9.08 -17.60 22.14
CA ARG A 256 -9.29 -18.96 21.62
C ARG A 256 -8.04 -19.84 21.70
N TYR A 257 -8.24 -21.14 21.80
CA TYR A 257 -7.15 -22.11 21.63
C TYR A 257 -6.68 -22.13 20.17
N PRO A 258 -5.37 -22.14 19.84
CA PRO A 258 -4.20 -22.38 20.70
C PRO A 258 -3.52 -21.11 21.23
N LEU A 259 -4.09 -19.92 21.02
CA LEU A 259 -3.49 -18.66 21.46
C LEU A 259 -3.58 -18.52 22.98
N VAL A 260 -4.72 -18.88 23.55
CA VAL A 260 -4.92 -18.98 24.99
C VAL A 260 -4.93 -20.46 25.39
N ARG A 261 -3.97 -20.84 26.23
CA ARG A 261 -3.93 -22.18 26.84
C ARG A 261 -4.40 -22.07 28.29
N SER A 262 -5.58 -22.59 28.61
CA SER A 262 -5.95 -22.83 30.00
C SER A 262 -5.36 -24.17 30.44
N ALA A 263 -4.60 -24.17 31.54
CA ALA A 263 -4.22 -25.42 32.18
C ALA A 263 -5.49 -26.15 32.62
N ILE A 264 -5.73 -27.35 32.08
CA ILE A 264 -6.87 -28.19 32.48
C ILE A 264 -6.62 -28.62 33.94
N GLN A 265 -7.46 -28.14 34.86
CA GLN A 265 -7.45 -28.58 36.26
C GLN A 265 -8.29 -29.87 36.39
N TRP A 266 -7.65 -30.98 36.75
CA TRP A 266 -8.31 -32.26 37.02
C TRP A 266 -8.84 -32.32 38.46
N SER A 267 -10.06 -32.82 38.64
CA SER A 267 -10.67 -33.09 39.94
C SER A 267 -11.01 -34.59 40.11
N GLY A 268 -10.26 -35.32 40.96
CA GLY A 268 -10.52 -36.70 41.41
C GLY A 268 -9.58 -37.16 42.54
N PRO A 269 -9.92 -38.16 43.39
CA PRO A 269 -9.10 -38.54 44.55
C PRO A 269 -7.85 -39.35 44.17
N GLY A 270 -6.67 -38.97 44.68
CA GLY A 270 -5.42 -39.71 44.49
C GLY A 270 -5.21 -40.84 45.52
N PRO A 271 -4.42 -41.88 45.21
CA PRO A 271 -4.12 -42.94 46.16
C PRO A 271 -2.96 -42.56 47.10
N GLY A 272 -3.22 -42.62 48.41
CA GLY A 272 -2.21 -42.87 49.46
C GLY A 272 -1.33 -41.68 49.86
N GLY A 273 -1.62 -41.09 51.02
CA GLY A 273 -0.70 -40.19 51.70
C GLY A 273 0.40 -40.95 52.46
N GLY A 274 1.63 -40.41 52.40
CA GLY A 274 2.71 -40.70 53.34
C GLY A 274 4.09 -40.82 52.70
N GLY A 275 4.95 -39.81 52.87
CA GLY A 275 6.39 -39.93 52.63
C GLY A 275 7.03 -38.71 51.95
N THR A 276 8.01 -38.11 52.62
CA THR A 276 8.68 -36.83 52.36
C THR A 276 9.72 -36.81 51.22
N ALA A 277 9.81 -35.63 50.55
CA ALA A 277 10.94 -35.01 49.79
C ALA A 277 10.91 -35.03 48.23
N PRO A 278 11.55 -34.06 47.54
CA PRO A 278 11.49 -32.60 47.66
C PRO A 278 10.86 -31.93 46.41
N ALA A 279 10.56 -30.64 46.52
CA ALA A 279 9.76 -29.85 45.57
C ALA A 279 10.32 -29.81 44.12
N VAL A 280 9.53 -30.36 43.20
CA VAL A 280 9.62 -30.12 41.75
C VAL A 280 8.87 -28.81 41.45
N PRO A 281 9.42 -27.86 40.67
CA PRO A 281 8.71 -26.63 40.33
C PRO A 281 7.45 -26.95 39.53
N THR A 282 6.32 -26.51 40.07
CA THR A 282 5.01 -27.08 39.83
C THR A 282 4.16 -26.22 38.89
N ASN A 283 3.81 -26.75 37.72
CA ASN A 283 2.46 -26.52 37.17
C ASN A 283 1.55 -27.54 37.87
N THR A 284 1.15 -27.28 39.13
CA THR A 284 0.41 -28.27 39.93
C THR A 284 -1.04 -28.36 39.48
N ILE A 285 -1.40 -29.53 38.97
CA ILE A 285 -2.76 -30.02 38.89
C ILE A 285 -3.20 -30.35 40.32
N GLN A 286 -4.22 -29.65 40.86
CA GLN A 286 -4.79 -29.91 42.19
C GLN A 286 -6.06 -30.76 42.08
N TRP A 287 -6.06 -31.88 42.79
CA TRP A 287 -7.04 -32.96 42.75
C TRP A 287 -8.12 -32.79 43.84
N ALA A 288 -9.40 -32.68 43.49
CA ALA A 288 -10.54 -32.69 44.43
C ALA A 288 -11.72 -33.56 43.92
N GLY A 289 -12.47 -34.21 44.80
CA GLY A 289 -13.16 -35.48 44.51
C GLY A 289 -14.51 -35.44 43.77
N GLN A 290 -14.94 -36.63 43.32
CA GLN A 290 -16.35 -36.97 43.09
C GLN A 290 -16.59 -38.50 43.17
N THR A 291 -17.81 -38.84 43.58
CA THR A 291 -18.36 -40.17 43.87
C THR A 291 -18.56 -41.07 42.63
N PRO A 292 -18.63 -42.41 42.80
CA PRO A 292 -18.60 -43.35 41.69
C PRO A 292 -20.00 -43.65 41.15
N GLY A 293 -20.21 -43.37 39.86
CA GLY A 293 -21.39 -43.81 39.11
C GLY A 293 -21.64 -42.95 37.87
N ALA A 294 -21.68 -43.59 36.70
CA ALA A 294 -21.91 -43.04 35.35
C ALA A 294 -20.70 -42.39 34.65
N GLY A 295 -20.51 -42.78 33.39
CA GLY A 295 -19.42 -42.32 32.52
C GLY A 295 -19.31 -40.81 32.48
N ALA A 296 -18.18 -40.30 32.93
CA ALA A 296 -17.92 -38.87 33.02
C ALA A 296 -17.27 -38.37 31.72
N SER A 297 -18.08 -38.14 30.68
CA SER A 297 -17.72 -37.15 29.66
C SER A 297 -17.85 -35.76 30.29
N ARG A 298 -16.77 -35.30 30.95
CA ARG A 298 -16.69 -33.93 31.48
C ARG A 298 -16.13 -33.01 30.40
N THR A 299 -16.97 -32.11 29.90
CA THR A 299 -16.57 -30.95 29.12
C THR A 299 -15.93 -29.92 30.06
N ILE A 300 -14.61 -29.98 30.27
CA ILE A 300 -13.90 -28.90 30.97
C ILE A 300 -13.84 -27.73 29.98
N GLN A 301 -14.56 -26.64 30.25
CA GLN A 301 -14.60 -25.42 29.42
C GLN A 301 -13.21 -24.77 29.37
N GLY A 302 -12.35 -25.27 28.48
CA GLY A 302 -11.26 -24.49 27.92
C GLY A 302 -11.80 -23.39 26.98
N PRO A 303 -10.95 -22.43 26.58
CA PRO A 303 -11.35 -21.44 25.58
C PRO A 303 -11.80 -22.16 24.30
N PRO A 304 -12.78 -21.61 23.58
CA PRO A 304 -13.25 -22.23 22.34
C PRO A 304 -12.09 -22.33 21.33
N ASP A 305 -12.10 -23.38 20.53
CA ASP A 305 -11.07 -23.60 19.51
C ASP A 305 -11.17 -22.53 18.41
N ALA A 306 -10.03 -21.97 18.00
CA ALA A 306 -9.91 -21.21 16.78
C ALA A 306 -10.14 -22.16 15.58
N THR A 307 -10.94 -21.75 14.61
CA THR A 307 -11.12 -22.57 13.41
C THR A 307 -9.83 -22.61 12.60
N LEU A 308 -9.51 -23.75 11.99
CA LEU A 308 -8.32 -23.87 11.13
C LEU A 308 -8.38 -22.89 9.96
N ALA A 309 -9.58 -22.61 9.44
CA ALA A 309 -9.78 -21.63 8.37
C ALA A 309 -9.42 -20.21 8.81
N ALA A 310 -9.89 -19.76 9.99
CA ALA A 310 -9.55 -18.44 10.50
C ALA A 310 -8.06 -18.33 10.85
N PHE A 311 -7.51 -19.38 11.46
CA PHE A 311 -6.08 -19.46 11.77
C PHE A 311 -5.22 -19.38 10.50
N SER A 312 -5.59 -20.13 9.46
CA SER A 312 -4.93 -20.11 8.15
C SER A 312 -5.03 -18.76 7.46
N ARG A 313 -6.21 -18.13 7.49
CA ARG A 313 -6.41 -16.81 6.91
C ARG A 313 -5.55 -15.73 7.58
N PHE A 314 -5.27 -15.86 8.87
CA PHE A 314 -4.47 -14.87 9.60
C PHE A 314 -2.97 -15.10 9.48
N PHE A 315 -2.49 -16.32 9.78
CA PHE A 315 -1.05 -16.65 9.85
C PHE A 315 -0.48 -17.30 8.58
N GLY A 316 -1.34 -17.91 7.76
CA GLY A 316 -0.91 -18.74 6.63
C GLY A 316 -0.16 -17.95 5.55
N PRO A 317 0.50 -18.64 4.62
CA PRO A 317 1.11 -18.00 3.45
C PRO A 317 0.06 -17.21 2.68
N ASN A 318 0.34 -15.95 2.31
CA ASN A 318 -0.62 -15.04 1.69
C ASN A 318 -1.88 -14.75 2.54
N GLY A 319 -1.86 -15.08 3.84
CA GLY A 319 -2.86 -14.63 4.79
C GLY A 319 -2.76 -13.13 5.09
N LEU A 320 -3.58 -12.65 6.01
CA LEU A 320 -3.70 -11.23 6.35
C LEU A 320 -2.36 -10.61 6.76
N LEU A 321 -1.63 -11.23 7.69
CA LEU A 321 -0.34 -10.68 8.14
C LEU A 321 0.75 -10.79 7.07
N ASP A 322 0.78 -11.89 6.33
CA ASP A 322 1.80 -12.11 5.30
C ASP A 322 1.63 -11.17 4.10
N SER A 323 0.39 -11.02 3.62
CA SER A 323 0.06 -10.13 2.50
C SER A 323 0.33 -8.68 2.86
N TYR A 324 -0.12 -8.22 4.04
CA TYR A 324 0.17 -6.88 4.52
C TYR A 324 1.68 -6.62 4.64
N PHE A 325 2.41 -7.57 5.23
CA PHE A 325 3.86 -7.44 5.37
C PHE A 325 4.56 -7.31 4.01
N LYS A 326 4.28 -8.23 3.08
CA LYS A 326 4.86 -8.22 1.72
C LYS A 326 4.52 -6.95 0.94
N GLN A 327 3.29 -6.46 1.05
CA GLN A 327 2.81 -5.30 0.28
C GLN A 327 3.30 -3.96 0.85
N HIS A 328 3.40 -3.83 2.17
CA HIS A 328 3.55 -2.52 2.81
C HIS A 328 4.79 -2.39 3.70
N LEU A 329 5.29 -3.46 4.30
CA LEU A 329 6.36 -3.39 5.31
C LEU A 329 7.70 -3.98 4.86
N GLN A 330 7.71 -4.88 3.88
CA GLN A 330 8.92 -5.63 3.48
C GLN A 330 10.09 -4.73 3.09
N ASN A 331 9.82 -3.59 2.45
CA ASN A 331 10.86 -2.63 2.06
C ASN A 331 11.44 -1.82 3.23
N TYR A 332 10.77 -1.83 4.39
CA TYR A 332 11.14 -1.05 5.57
C TYR A 332 11.65 -1.92 6.73
N VAL A 333 11.71 -3.23 6.55
CA VAL A 333 12.08 -4.17 7.61
C VAL A 333 13.20 -5.09 7.13
N ASP A 334 14.27 -5.16 7.92
CA ASP A 334 15.31 -6.15 7.75
C ASP A 334 14.92 -7.45 8.46
N THR A 335 14.71 -8.50 7.67
CA THR A 335 14.38 -9.86 8.14
C THR A 335 15.56 -10.82 8.02
N SER A 336 16.75 -10.34 7.62
CA SER A 336 17.92 -11.20 7.39
C SER A 336 18.51 -11.78 8.68
N GLN A 337 18.22 -11.15 9.83
CA GLN A 337 18.64 -11.61 11.14
C GLN A 337 17.47 -12.22 11.93
N GLY A 338 17.79 -13.03 12.94
CA GLY A 338 16.79 -13.67 13.79
C GLY A 338 15.89 -12.69 14.56
N VAL A 339 16.34 -11.44 14.76
CA VAL A 339 15.53 -10.34 15.30
C VAL A 339 15.28 -9.34 14.18
N TRP A 340 14.01 -9.10 13.86
CA TRP A 340 13.64 -8.17 12.81
C TRP A 340 13.89 -6.73 13.26
N ARG A 341 14.42 -5.90 12.36
CA ARG A 341 14.75 -4.50 12.65
C ARG A 341 14.18 -3.57 11.60
N TRP A 342 13.73 -2.41 12.05
CA TRP A 342 13.30 -1.35 11.15
C TRP A 342 14.50 -0.79 10.37
N ARG A 343 14.36 -0.72 9.04
CA ARG A 343 15.31 -0.10 8.10
C ARG A 343 14.69 1.10 7.38
N GLY A 344 13.41 1.39 7.62
CA GLY A 344 12.77 2.58 7.07
C GLY A 344 13.28 3.88 7.70
N PRO A 345 12.67 5.01 7.32
CA PRO A 345 13.04 6.31 7.88
C PRO A 345 12.97 6.33 9.42
N THR A 346 13.97 6.93 10.05
CA THR A 346 14.13 6.99 11.50
C THR A 346 13.51 8.28 12.03
N GLY A 347 12.27 8.19 12.49
CA GLY A 347 11.50 9.26 13.12
C GLY A 347 10.25 8.65 13.76
N PRO A 348 9.81 9.06 14.96
CA PRO A 348 8.71 8.34 15.63
C PRO A 348 7.31 8.43 14.98
N GLU A 349 7.08 9.40 14.09
CA GLU A 349 5.95 9.43 13.12
C GLU A 349 6.20 8.57 11.85
N GLN A 350 7.40 8.04 11.65
CA GLN A 350 7.78 7.27 10.45
C GLN A 350 8.05 5.79 10.75
N THR A 351 8.37 5.45 12.00
CA THR A 351 8.61 4.08 12.47
C THR A 351 7.32 3.45 13.00
N ILE A 352 7.12 2.15 12.76
CA ILE A 352 6.13 1.36 13.52
C ILE A 352 6.66 1.07 14.93
N SER A 353 5.75 0.77 15.86
CA SER A 353 6.10 0.34 17.20
C SER A 353 6.91 -0.96 17.20
N PRO A 354 7.87 -1.14 18.14
CA PRO A 354 8.57 -2.41 18.31
C PRO A 354 7.63 -3.59 18.52
N GLU A 355 6.51 -3.37 19.21
CA GLU A 355 5.46 -4.36 19.46
C GLU A 355 4.78 -4.80 18.14
N ALA A 356 4.47 -3.85 17.25
CA ALA A 356 3.93 -4.16 15.93
C ALA A 356 4.92 -4.96 15.08
N LEU A 357 6.22 -4.65 15.13
CA LEU A 357 7.23 -5.42 14.41
C LEU A 357 7.33 -6.86 14.96
N GLN A 358 7.28 -7.01 16.28
CA GLN A 358 7.27 -8.33 16.93
C GLN A 358 6.06 -9.17 16.53
N LEU A 359 4.90 -8.58 16.27
CA LEU A 359 3.72 -9.31 15.77
C LEU A 359 4.05 -10.05 14.48
N PHE A 360 4.62 -9.37 13.48
CA PHE A 360 4.94 -9.99 12.19
C PHE A 360 6.05 -11.05 12.32
N GLN A 361 7.05 -10.80 13.16
CA GLN A 361 8.11 -11.76 13.44
C GLN A 361 7.55 -13.06 14.05
N ARG A 362 6.68 -12.93 15.05
CA ARG A 362 6.02 -14.09 15.69
C ARG A 362 5.10 -14.82 14.72
N ALA A 363 4.33 -14.08 13.93
CA ALA A 363 3.47 -14.67 12.90
C ALA A 363 4.29 -15.46 11.86
N ALA A 364 5.46 -14.95 11.45
CA ALA A 364 6.36 -15.66 10.55
C ALA A 364 6.91 -16.96 11.18
N ALA A 365 7.25 -16.94 12.47
CA ALA A 365 7.68 -18.13 13.21
C ALA A 365 6.57 -19.18 13.35
N VAL A 366 5.35 -18.74 13.69
CA VAL A 366 4.15 -19.61 13.71
C VAL A 366 3.91 -20.21 12.34
N ARG A 367 4.02 -19.40 11.28
CA ARG A 367 3.86 -19.87 9.91
C ARG A 367 4.91 -20.94 9.57
N ALA A 368 6.18 -20.69 9.87
CA ALA A 368 7.25 -21.64 9.60
C ALA A 368 7.09 -22.97 10.37
N ALA A 369 6.51 -22.94 11.58
CA ALA A 369 6.31 -24.13 12.40
C ALA A 369 5.09 -24.97 11.99
N LEU A 370 4.00 -24.34 11.54
CA LEU A 370 2.72 -25.02 11.30
C LEU A 370 2.36 -25.16 9.82
N PHE A 371 2.91 -24.33 8.94
CA PHE A 371 2.62 -24.33 7.51
C PHE A 371 3.87 -24.80 6.76
N GLY A 372 3.89 -26.08 6.38
CA GLY A 372 4.96 -26.63 5.56
C GLY A 372 4.94 -26.06 4.14
N GLY A 373 6.04 -25.45 3.71
CA GLY A 373 6.19 -24.87 2.37
C GLY A 373 5.19 -23.74 2.11
N ASN A 374 4.54 -23.76 0.94
CA ASN A 374 3.50 -22.79 0.55
C ASN A 374 2.07 -23.30 0.83
N SER A 375 1.90 -24.29 1.72
CA SER A 375 0.57 -24.82 2.06
C SER A 375 -0.31 -23.75 2.71
N GLN A 376 -1.56 -23.67 2.27
CA GLN A 376 -2.57 -22.79 2.85
C GLN A 376 -3.19 -23.36 4.14
N THR A 377 -3.01 -24.65 4.41
CA THR A 377 -3.52 -25.31 5.61
C THR A 377 -2.39 -25.75 6.52
N PRO A 378 -2.55 -25.64 7.85
CA PRO A 378 -1.54 -26.08 8.79
C PRO A 378 -1.48 -27.61 8.80
N ALA A 379 -0.26 -28.15 8.86
CA ALA A 379 -0.02 -29.57 8.99
C ALA A 379 1.33 -29.80 9.67
N VAL A 380 1.36 -30.71 10.64
CA VAL A 380 2.57 -31.05 11.37
C VAL A 380 2.84 -32.54 11.26
N ARG A 381 3.99 -32.90 10.70
CA ARG A 381 4.49 -34.28 10.64
C ARG A 381 5.45 -34.54 11.80
N PHE A 382 5.29 -35.69 12.44
CA PHE A 382 6.12 -36.11 13.56
C PHE A 382 6.13 -37.63 13.67
N GLN A 383 7.07 -38.16 14.43
CA GLN A 383 7.17 -39.60 14.71
C GLN A 383 6.94 -39.84 16.19
N LEU A 384 6.33 -40.97 16.53
CA LEU A 384 6.18 -41.45 17.89
C LEU A 384 6.82 -42.83 18.04
N THR A 385 7.65 -42.98 19.07
CA THR A 385 8.26 -44.25 19.43
C THR A 385 7.92 -44.54 20.90
N PRO A 386 7.28 -45.67 21.23
CA PRO A 386 7.10 -46.07 22.63
C PRO A 386 8.46 -46.26 23.31
N ILE A 387 8.62 -45.73 24.53
CA ILE A 387 9.82 -45.93 25.36
C ILE A 387 9.50 -46.95 26.44
N GLU A 388 8.53 -46.63 27.29
CA GLU A 388 8.17 -47.43 28.46
C GLU A 388 6.72 -47.16 28.87
N ALA A 389 6.14 -48.08 29.62
CA ALA A 389 4.84 -47.92 30.27
C ALA A 389 4.92 -48.49 31.69
N SER A 390 4.05 -48.03 32.59
CA SER A 390 3.97 -48.57 33.94
C SER A 390 3.57 -50.05 33.93
N ALA A 391 4.00 -50.82 34.93
CA ALA A 391 3.83 -52.28 34.97
C ALA A 391 2.36 -52.74 34.96
N ASP A 392 1.44 -51.85 35.32
CA ASP A 392 -0.01 -52.06 35.33
C ASP A 392 -0.69 -51.70 33.98
N VAL A 393 0.10 -51.39 32.95
CA VAL A 393 -0.33 -51.21 31.55
C VAL A 393 0.14 -52.40 30.73
N GLY A 394 -0.79 -53.09 30.06
CA GLY A 394 -0.49 -54.18 29.12
C GLY A 394 -0.46 -53.70 27.67
N GLN A 395 -1.27 -52.70 27.34
CA GLN A 395 -1.32 -52.11 26.02
C GLN A 395 -1.65 -50.62 26.07
N THR A 396 -1.02 -49.85 25.20
CA THR A 396 -1.32 -48.44 24.96
C THR A 396 -1.84 -48.25 23.55
N LEU A 397 -2.77 -47.31 23.37
CA LEU A 397 -3.24 -46.86 22.07
C LEU A 397 -3.27 -45.33 22.03
N ILE A 398 -2.62 -44.75 21.03
CA ILE A 398 -2.71 -43.33 20.68
C ILE A 398 -3.41 -43.23 19.33
N GLY A 399 -4.47 -42.44 19.25
CA GLY A 399 -5.21 -42.15 18.03
C GLY A 399 -5.16 -40.67 17.68
N LEU A 400 -4.98 -40.35 16.40
CA LEU A 400 -4.94 -38.98 15.89
C LEU A 400 -5.44 -38.93 14.44
N ASP A 401 -6.49 -38.17 14.16
CA ASP A 401 -6.95 -37.95 12.78
C ASP A 401 -7.15 -39.26 11.97
N GLY A 402 -7.59 -40.34 12.63
CA GLY A 402 -7.78 -41.67 12.04
C GLY A 402 -6.51 -42.55 11.99
N GLN A 403 -5.33 -42.01 12.30
CA GLN A 403 -4.09 -42.77 12.49
C GLN A 403 -4.03 -43.32 13.91
N THR A 404 -3.48 -44.53 14.08
CA THR A 404 -3.34 -45.16 15.40
C THR A 404 -1.96 -45.77 15.60
N LEU A 405 -1.47 -45.68 16.84
CA LEU A 405 -0.29 -46.39 17.33
C LEU A 405 -0.72 -47.23 18.52
N THR A 406 -0.67 -48.55 18.34
CA THR A 406 -0.90 -49.52 19.41
C THR A 406 0.44 -50.13 19.80
N TYR A 407 0.74 -50.13 21.11
CA TYR A 407 1.93 -50.76 21.65
C TYR A 407 1.55 -51.70 22.80
N THR A 408 1.92 -52.97 22.65
CA THR A 408 1.76 -53.98 23.69
C THR A 408 3.06 -54.10 24.47
N VAL A 409 2.99 -53.96 25.80
CA VAL A 409 4.19 -53.98 26.66
C VAL A 409 4.90 -55.33 26.53
N GLY A 410 6.23 -55.28 26.35
CA GLY A 410 7.07 -56.46 26.10
C GLY A 410 7.28 -56.80 24.62
N GLN A 411 6.58 -56.13 23.70
CA GLN A 411 6.89 -56.20 22.26
C GLN A 411 8.01 -55.21 21.89
N ALA A 412 8.68 -55.45 20.77
CA ALA A 412 9.65 -54.48 20.24
C ALA A 412 8.95 -53.17 19.87
N ALA A 413 9.43 -52.05 20.41
CA ALA A 413 8.93 -50.72 20.08
C ALA A 413 9.14 -50.41 18.59
N ARG A 414 8.10 -49.89 17.93
CA ARG A 414 8.16 -49.47 16.52
C ARG A 414 7.92 -47.98 16.43
N VAL A 415 8.68 -47.34 15.56
CA VAL A 415 8.45 -45.95 15.18
C VAL A 415 7.18 -45.88 14.34
N ALA A 416 6.30 -44.94 14.65
CA ALA A 416 5.12 -44.64 13.84
C ALA A 416 5.16 -43.18 13.38
N ASP A 417 4.95 -42.97 12.09
CA ASP A 417 4.80 -41.64 11.51
C ASP A 417 3.36 -41.16 11.69
N PHE A 418 3.21 -39.93 12.16
CA PHE A 418 1.95 -39.24 12.33
C PHE A 418 1.94 -37.91 11.60
N GLN A 419 0.76 -37.53 11.11
CA GLN A 419 0.50 -36.20 10.61
C GLN A 419 -0.74 -35.62 11.29
N TRP A 420 -0.58 -34.52 12.03
CA TRP A 420 -1.71 -33.71 12.48
C TRP A 420 -2.14 -32.76 11.37
N THR A 421 -3.44 -32.74 11.11
CA THR A 421 -4.09 -31.79 10.19
C THR A 421 -5.28 -31.08 10.84
N GLY A 422 -5.82 -31.66 11.92
CA GLY A 422 -7.02 -31.17 12.61
C GLY A 422 -8.30 -31.38 11.80
N ALA A 423 -8.25 -32.14 10.71
CA ALA A 423 -9.38 -32.38 9.82
C ALA A 423 -10.46 -33.28 10.43
N SER A 424 -10.07 -34.36 11.13
CA SER A 424 -11.04 -35.17 11.88
C SER A 424 -11.34 -34.54 13.24
N GLY A 425 -10.36 -33.79 13.76
CA GLY A 425 -10.49 -33.09 15.03
C GLY A 425 -10.67 -34.06 16.18
N GLN A 426 -9.98 -35.21 16.15
CA GLN A 426 -10.02 -36.21 17.21
C GLN A 426 -8.62 -36.65 17.61
N ALA A 427 -8.38 -36.68 18.91
CA ALA A 427 -7.21 -37.28 19.53
C ALA A 427 -7.64 -38.19 20.69
N ARG A 428 -7.08 -39.39 20.77
CA ARG A 428 -7.43 -40.39 21.79
C ARG A 428 -6.18 -41.00 22.40
N LEU A 429 -6.22 -41.22 23.70
CA LEU A 429 -5.26 -41.98 24.48
C LEU A 429 -6.01 -43.09 25.22
N GLN A 430 -5.46 -44.30 25.23
CA GLN A 430 -6.06 -45.44 25.90
C GLN A 430 -5.00 -46.35 26.52
N PHE A 431 -5.22 -46.78 27.76
CA PHE A 431 -4.38 -47.74 28.49
C PHE A 431 -5.22 -48.94 28.93
N ALA A 432 -4.90 -50.11 28.40
CA ALA A 432 -5.49 -51.38 28.82
C ALA A 432 -4.56 -52.11 29.79
N ALA A 433 -5.14 -52.78 30.79
CA ALA A 433 -4.38 -53.58 31.76
C ALA A 433 -3.95 -54.92 31.15
N PRO A 434 -2.84 -55.54 31.62
CA PRO A 434 -2.36 -56.82 31.09
C PRO A 434 -3.34 -57.99 31.24
N GLY A 435 -4.16 -57.99 32.31
CA GLY A 435 -5.12 -59.04 32.63
C GLY A 435 -6.52 -58.86 32.04
N GLY A 436 -6.71 -57.87 31.15
CA GLY A 436 -8.03 -57.47 30.66
C GLY A 436 -8.76 -56.52 31.60
N GLY A 437 -9.99 -56.14 31.23
CA GLY A 437 -10.80 -55.13 31.91
C GLY A 437 -11.04 -53.88 31.07
N ASP A 438 -11.86 -52.96 31.60
CA ASP A 438 -12.18 -51.73 30.89
C ASP A 438 -10.93 -50.85 30.75
N PRO A 439 -10.58 -50.44 29.53
CA PRO A 439 -9.42 -49.63 29.29
C PRO A 439 -9.66 -48.20 29.80
N LEU A 440 -8.66 -47.62 30.45
CA LEU A 440 -8.67 -46.20 30.77
C LEU A 440 -8.56 -45.42 29.46
N GLN A 441 -9.49 -44.52 29.19
CA GLN A 441 -9.52 -43.74 27.96
C GLN A 441 -9.64 -42.25 28.25
N TYR A 442 -8.91 -41.46 27.47
CA TYR A 442 -9.05 -40.01 27.37
C TYR A 442 -9.18 -39.63 25.90
N SER A 443 -10.07 -38.70 25.57
CA SER A 443 -10.24 -38.24 24.20
C SER A 443 -10.58 -36.76 24.15
N GLU A 444 -9.95 -36.07 23.21
CA GLU A 444 -10.19 -34.67 22.90
C GLU A 444 -10.81 -34.54 21.52
N THR A 445 -11.66 -33.53 21.36
CA THR A 445 -12.31 -33.22 20.08
C THR A 445 -12.06 -31.76 19.68
N GLY A 446 -12.26 -31.48 18.39
CA GLY A 446 -12.01 -30.18 17.77
C GLY A 446 -10.68 -30.14 17.00
N PRO A 447 -10.49 -29.10 16.16
CA PRO A 447 -9.36 -29.02 15.24
C PRO A 447 -7.99 -29.10 15.94
N TRP A 448 -7.93 -28.73 17.20
CA TRP A 448 -6.70 -28.73 18.00
C TRP A 448 -6.63 -29.86 19.04
N ALA A 449 -7.44 -30.91 18.88
CA ALA A 449 -7.52 -32.02 19.84
C ALA A 449 -6.15 -32.61 20.23
N TRP A 450 -5.25 -32.79 19.26
CA TRP A 450 -3.90 -33.30 19.52
C TRP A 450 -3.07 -32.38 20.40
N PHE A 451 -3.14 -31.07 20.14
CA PHE A 451 -2.40 -30.08 20.91
C PHE A 451 -2.92 -30.04 22.36
N LYS A 452 -4.25 -30.10 22.54
CA LYS A 452 -4.88 -30.19 23.86
C LYS A 452 -4.46 -31.46 24.61
N LEU A 453 -4.41 -32.60 23.91
CA LEU A 453 -3.94 -33.86 24.47
C LEU A 453 -2.46 -33.79 24.88
N LEU A 454 -1.60 -33.14 24.08
CA LEU A 454 -0.19 -32.90 24.43
C LEU A 454 -0.01 -31.88 25.57
N ASP A 455 -0.95 -30.95 25.74
CA ASP A 455 -0.96 -30.04 26.89
C ASP A 455 -1.26 -30.77 28.20
N GLN A 456 -1.94 -31.93 28.16
CA GLN A 456 -2.11 -32.82 29.31
C GLN A 456 -0.87 -33.66 29.62
N ALA A 457 0.10 -33.72 28.71
CA ALA A 457 1.29 -34.55 28.85
C ALA A 457 2.48 -33.76 29.43
N GLN A 458 3.34 -34.46 30.15
CA GLN A 458 4.65 -33.95 30.51
C GLN A 458 5.57 -34.08 29.30
N MET A 459 6.01 -32.95 28.75
CA MET A 459 6.89 -32.91 27.58
C MET A 459 8.24 -32.31 27.95
N GLN A 460 9.29 -33.11 27.80
CA GLN A 460 10.67 -32.74 28.12
C GLN A 460 11.53 -32.78 26.84
N PRO A 461 12.24 -31.70 26.49
CA PRO A 461 13.18 -31.73 25.37
C PRO A 461 14.38 -32.63 25.72
N VAL A 462 14.70 -33.56 24.83
CA VAL A 462 15.86 -34.46 24.95
C VAL A 462 16.90 -34.22 23.85
N GLY A 463 16.53 -33.49 22.80
CA GLY A 463 17.41 -33.08 21.71
C GLY A 463 16.74 -32.05 20.79
N ASN A 464 17.40 -31.68 19.70
CA ASN A 464 16.79 -30.83 18.69
C ASN A 464 15.68 -31.62 17.97
N GLY A 465 14.42 -31.19 18.15
CA GLY A 465 13.25 -31.90 17.61
C GLY A 465 12.99 -33.26 18.19
N GLN A 466 13.55 -33.56 19.37
CA GLN A 466 13.31 -34.81 20.08
C GLN A 466 12.80 -34.49 21.48
N PHE A 467 11.66 -35.07 21.83
CA PHE A 467 10.98 -34.82 23.09
C PHE A 467 10.58 -36.13 23.74
N ARG A 468 10.81 -36.27 25.05
CA ARG A 468 10.17 -37.31 25.85
C ARG A 468 8.81 -36.80 26.29
N VAL A 469 7.75 -37.51 25.90
CA VAL A 469 6.36 -37.19 26.21
C VAL A 469 5.81 -38.29 27.12
N THR A 470 5.47 -37.93 28.35
CA THR A 470 4.89 -38.85 29.33
C THR A 470 3.42 -38.50 29.54
N PHE A 471 2.56 -39.44 29.14
CA PHE A 471 1.13 -39.38 29.36
C PHE A 471 0.77 -40.06 30.67
N GLN A 472 -0.15 -39.45 31.44
CA GLN A 472 -0.64 -40.01 32.70
C GLN A 472 -2.16 -40.07 32.68
N LEU A 473 -2.72 -41.23 33.06
CA LEU A 473 -4.17 -41.44 33.09
C LEU A 473 -4.52 -42.44 34.19
N GLY A 474 -5.36 -42.02 35.15
CA GLY A 474 -5.83 -42.89 36.24
C GLY A 474 -4.72 -43.51 37.09
N GLY A 475 -3.62 -42.77 37.31
CA GLY A 475 -2.43 -43.26 38.04
C GLY A 475 -1.45 -44.10 37.21
N ARG A 476 -1.82 -44.45 35.96
CA ARG A 476 -0.94 -45.15 35.01
C ARG A 476 -0.17 -44.16 34.17
N GLN A 477 0.99 -44.58 33.65
CA GLN A 477 1.79 -43.73 32.77
C GLN A 477 2.40 -44.47 31.59
N ALA A 478 2.59 -43.76 30.49
CA ALA A 478 3.34 -44.24 29.33
C ALA A 478 4.18 -43.11 28.73
N SER A 479 5.45 -43.40 28.44
CA SER A 479 6.41 -42.47 27.87
C SER A 479 6.72 -42.81 26.43
N TYR A 480 6.77 -41.78 25.58
CA TYR A 480 7.07 -41.86 24.16
C TYR A 480 8.17 -40.88 23.80
N GLU A 481 8.99 -41.25 22.82
CA GLU A 481 9.83 -40.31 22.09
C GLU A 481 8.99 -39.70 20.96
N LEU A 482 8.86 -38.38 20.96
CA LEU A 482 8.26 -37.60 19.90
C LEU A 482 9.37 -36.91 19.10
N ARG A 483 9.41 -37.16 17.79
CA ARG A 483 10.39 -36.57 16.87
C ARG A 483 9.72 -35.67 15.84
N THR A 484 10.19 -34.43 15.69
CA THR A 484 9.73 -33.45 14.68
C THR A 484 10.90 -33.09 13.75
N ALA A 485 10.60 -32.42 12.64
CA ALA A 485 11.63 -31.98 11.70
C ALA A 485 12.57 -30.86 12.23
N GLY A 486 12.29 -30.32 13.42
CA GLY A 486 12.96 -29.14 13.97
C GLY A 486 12.48 -28.82 15.38
N GLY A 487 12.23 -27.56 15.74
CA GLY A 487 11.73 -27.19 17.08
C GLY A 487 10.40 -27.84 17.51
N ASN A 488 9.78 -27.30 18.58
CA ASN A 488 8.49 -27.82 19.06
C ASN A 488 7.30 -27.08 18.40
N PRO A 489 6.61 -27.65 17.40
CA PRO A 489 5.45 -27.02 16.77
C PRO A 489 4.19 -27.07 17.64
N PHE A 490 4.17 -27.90 18.69
CA PHE A 490 3.00 -28.12 19.54
C PHE A 490 2.92 -27.16 20.73
N ARG A 491 4.04 -26.54 21.11
CA ARG A 491 4.13 -25.51 22.16
C ARG A 491 4.93 -24.29 21.66
N LEU A 492 4.27 -23.45 20.87
CA LEU A 492 4.83 -22.20 20.33
C LEU A 492 4.59 -21.06 21.32
N ARG A 493 5.67 -20.54 21.91
CA ARG A 493 5.63 -19.38 22.81
C ARG A 493 5.18 -18.11 22.08
N GLU A 494 5.36 -18.09 20.77
CA GLU A 494 5.01 -17.01 19.86
C GLU A 494 3.50 -16.81 19.77
N LEU A 495 2.71 -17.87 19.93
CA LEU A 495 1.24 -17.80 19.99
C LEU A 495 0.75 -17.25 21.32
N GLU A 496 1.33 -17.68 22.44
CA GLU A 496 0.88 -17.29 23.79
C GLU A 496 1.11 -15.81 24.08
N LYS A 497 2.19 -15.25 23.56
CA LYS A 497 2.53 -13.83 23.78
C LYS A 497 1.92 -12.91 22.71
N LEU A 498 1.26 -13.46 21.69
CA LEU A 498 0.83 -12.72 20.53
C LEU A 498 -0.18 -11.63 20.91
N GLN A 499 0.14 -10.40 20.58
CA GLN A 499 -0.77 -9.26 20.74
C GLN A 499 -0.95 -8.60 19.37
N CYS A 500 -2.20 -8.42 18.97
CA CYS A 500 -2.55 -7.74 17.73
C CYS A 500 -2.96 -6.31 18.08
N PRO A 501 -2.15 -5.29 17.74
CA PRO A 501 -2.47 -3.92 18.09
C PRO A 501 -3.53 -3.35 17.14
N GLU A 502 -4.33 -2.40 17.62
CA GLU A 502 -5.30 -1.70 16.77
C GLU A 502 -4.64 -0.81 15.71
N GLN A 503 -3.39 -0.38 15.97
CA GLN A 503 -2.57 0.47 15.12
C GLN A 503 -1.09 0.08 15.26
N LEU A 504 -0.30 0.29 14.22
CA LEU A 504 1.13 -0.04 14.11
C LEU A 504 2.04 1.00 14.77
#